data_AF-A0A8C5H4C4-F1
#
_entry.id   AF-A0A8C5H4C4-F1
#
_cell.length_a   1.000
_cell.length_b   1.000
_cell.length_c   1.000
_cell.angle_alpha   90.00
_cell.angle_beta   90.00
_cell.angle_gamma   90.00
#
_symmetry.space_group_name_H-M   'P 1'
#
loop_
_entity.id
_entity.type
_entity.pdbx_description
1 polymer ?
#
loop_
_entity_poly.entity_id
_entity_poly.type
_entity_poly.pdbx_seq_one_letter_code
_entity_poly.pdbx_strand_id
1 'polypeptide(L)'
;MSFIFQGKGLFAKKSIRKGETIFIERPLVCAQFLWNAQYKYKACDFCLRALETAEENAQRLSGIPGLSLPHPELCPVRPELHQTCPQCQVMYCSSECRQRAADQYHQSLCLGPSQDDPDHPINKLKDAWRSMHYPPETSSIMLMARMVAMVKQAKDKAHWQKLFSYFCSRTANEEEEIAHKLLGEQFRGGLSLLHSLFTAALYDEHLSRWFVPEGFRSLFALVGTNGQGIGTSSLSQWVHACDALDLSAQQRAHLDSFIDQLYKDIEKGQIYLTVAACNHSCIPNAEASFPDNNFLLHLNALSDISPGEEICISYLDCCQRDRSRHSRQKTLRENYLFTCSCPKCTSQMDELDVTSEEEEEEEAEAEGETEGDEMEDEMTDV
;
A
#
# COMPACT_ATOMS: atom_id res chain seq x y z
N MET A 1 30.46 -0.62 -19.80
CA MET A 1 30.21 -0.61 -18.34
C MET A 1 29.58 0.73 -17.98
N SER A 2 28.31 0.91 -18.33
CA SER A 2 27.53 2.07 -17.93
C SER A 2 27.08 1.86 -16.50
N PHE A 3 27.64 2.61 -15.55
CA PHE A 3 27.13 2.67 -14.19
C PHE A 3 25.71 3.24 -14.24
N ILE A 4 24.71 2.37 -14.08
CA ILE A 4 23.32 2.78 -13.87
C ILE A 4 23.29 3.34 -12.45
N PHE A 5 22.96 4.63 -12.31
CA PHE A 5 22.79 5.27 -11.00
C PHE A 5 21.57 4.66 -10.30
N GLN A 6 21.76 3.56 -9.59
CA GLN A 6 20.88 3.21 -8.48
C GLN A 6 21.13 4.25 -7.38
N GLY A 7 20.06 4.81 -6.81
CA GLY A 7 20.13 5.86 -5.79
C GLY A 7 20.72 5.37 -4.46
N LYS A 8 20.05 5.67 -3.34
CA LYS A 8 20.40 5.02 -2.07
C LYS A 8 20.03 3.53 -2.15
N GLY A 9 20.85 2.65 -1.60
CA GLY A 9 20.60 1.20 -1.52
C GLY A 9 20.84 0.69 -0.10
N LEU A 10 20.20 -0.41 0.25
CA LEU A 10 20.36 -1.07 1.55
C LEU A 10 21.25 -2.30 1.40
N PHE A 11 22.30 -2.41 2.21
CA PHE A 11 23.26 -3.51 2.13
C PHE A 11 23.42 -4.22 3.46
N ALA A 12 23.47 -5.55 3.43
CA ALA A 12 23.65 -6.37 4.63
C ALA A 12 25.07 -6.16 5.21
N LYS A 13 25.16 -5.90 6.52
CA LYS A 13 26.47 -5.80 7.23
C LYS A 13 26.95 -7.12 7.82
N LYS A 14 26.06 -8.11 7.89
CA LYS A 14 26.26 -9.44 8.47
C LYS A 14 25.46 -10.44 7.66
N SER A 15 25.75 -11.73 7.82
CA SER A 15 24.91 -12.79 7.27
C SER A 15 23.52 -12.75 7.90
N ILE A 16 22.50 -12.93 7.08
CA ILE A 16 21.09 -13.01 7.49
C ILE A 16 20.55 -14.30 6.89
N ARG A 17 19.88 -15.13 7.69
CA ARG A 17 19.31 -16.39 7.20
C ARG A 17 17.93 -16.19 6.60
N LYS A 18 17.53 -17.06 5.68
CA LYS A 18 16.16 -17.15 5.20
C LYS A 18 15.17 -17.19 6.38
N GLY A 19 14.14 -16.36 6.31
CA GLY A 19 13.09 -16.22 7.32
C GLY A 19 13.44 -15.30 8.50
N GLU A 20 14.67 -14.80 8.61
CA GLU A 20 15.02 -13.83 9.64
C GLU A 20 14.46 -12.44 9.31
N THR A 21 13.96 -11.75 10.35
CA THR A 21 13.61 -10.33 10.25
C THR A 21 14.88 -9.48 10.19
N ILE A 22 15.04 -8.76 9.08
CA ILE A 22 16.16 -7.84 8.81
C ILE A 22 16.05 -6.62 9.71
N PHE A 23 14.90 -5.95 9.69
CA PHE A 23 14.55 -4.86 10.60
C PHE A 23 13.04 -4.69 10.69
N ILE A 24 12.62 -3.95 11.73
CA ILE A 24 11.25 -3.47 11.90
C ILE A 24 11.29 -1.95 11.80
N GLU A 25 10.45 -1.38 10.95
CA GLU A 25 10.37 0.06 10.73
C GLU A 25 8.98 0.60 11.04
N ARG A 26 8.96 1.78 11.66
CA ARG A 26 7.75 2.57 11.88
C ARG A 26 7.73 3.70 10.85
N PRO A 27 6.63 3.92 10.13
CA PRO A 27 6.57 5.02 9.19
C PRO A 27 6.65 6.35 9.92
N LEU A 28 7.24 7.32 9.24
CA LEU A 28 7.33 8.68 9.75
C LEU A 28 5.95 9.34 9.79
N VAL A 29 5.16 9.11 8.74
CA VAL A 29 3.78 9.59 8.58
C VAL A 29 2.98 8.49 7.91
N CYS A 30 1.75 8.27 8.35
CA CYS A 30 0.81 7.36 7.72
C CYS A 30 -0.57 8.02 7.64
N ALA A 31 -1.41 7.62 6.70
CA ALA A 31 -2.80 8.07 6.60
C ALA A 31 -3.60 7.00 5.87
N GLN A 32 -4.86 6.81 6.28
CA GLN A 32 -5.78 5.95 5.54
C GLN A 32 -6.16 6.65 4.23
N PHE A 33 -6.25 5.87 3.14
CA PHE A 33 -6.81 6.34 1.87
C PHE A 33 -8.24 6.89 2.06
N LEU A 34 -8.53 8.00 1.39
CA LEU A 34 -9.79 8.70 1.50
C LEU A 34 -10.94 7.88 0.91
N TRP A 35 -10.66 7.10 -0.13
CA TRP A 35 -11.63 6.15 -0.68
C TRP A 35 -11.90 5.00 0.27
N ASN A 36 -10.90 4.46 0.95
CA ASN A 36 -11.11 3.41 1.97
C ASN A 36 -12.03 3.92 3.09
N ALA A 37 -11.79 5.15 3.58
CA ALA A 37 -12.68 5.77 4.55
C ALA A 37 -14.11 5.97 4.00
N GLN A 38 -14.25 6.37 2.73
CA GLN A 38 -15.56 6.53 2.06
C GLN A 38 -16.31 5.18 1.94
N TYR A 39 -15.60 4.11 1.58
CA TYR A 39 -16.08 2.72 1.54
C TYR A 39 -16.18 2.06 2.92
N LYS A 40 -16.07 2.84 4.00
CA LYS A 40 -16.30 2.42 5.38
C LYS A 40 -15.32 1.38 5.92
N TYR A 41 -14.13 1.27 5.34
CA TYR A 41 -13.03 0.55 5.98
C TYR A 41 -12.69 1.24 7.29
N LYS A 42 -12.78 0.51 8.41
CA LYS A 42 -12.49 1.06 9.72
C LYS A 42 -11.03 0.78 10.08
N ALA A 43 -10.24 1.84 10.19
CA ALA A 43 -8.83 1.75 10.58
C ALA A 43 -8.51 2.72 11.73
N CYS A 44 -7.56 2.34 12.58
CA CYS A 44 -7.01 3.22 13.60
C CYS A 44 -6.36 4.43 12.93
N ASP A 45 -6.78 5.64 13.28
CA ASP A 45 -6.25 6.87 12.67
C ASP A 45 -4.74 7.04 12.93
N PHE A 46 -4.23 6.50 14.04
CA PHE A 46 -2.80 6.50 14.33
C PHE A 46 -2.06 5.36 13.63
N CYS A 47 -2.46 4.10 13.85
CA CYS A 47 -1.66 2.94 13.48
C CYS A 47 -2.14 2.15 12.27
N LEU A 48 -3.20 2.60 11.61
CA LEU A 48 -3.87 1.93 10.49
C LEU A 48 -4.39 0.52 10.77
N ARG A 49 -4.28 0.02 12.00
CA ARG A 49 -4.85 -1.27 12.40
C ARG A 49 -6.33 -1.35 12.06
N ALA A 50 -6.74 -2.46 11.44
CA ALA A 50 -8.14 -2.74 11.19
C ALA A 50 -8.94 -2.75 12.51
N LEU A 51 -10.04 -2.01 12.54
CA LEU A 51 -10.92 -1.87 13.70
C LEU A 51 -12.22 -2.67 13.55
N GLU A 52 -12.45 -3.27 12.38
CA GLU A 52 -13.52 -4.25 12.19
C GLU A 52 -12.98 -5.64 12.48
N THR A 53 -13.79 -6.47 13.13
CA THR A 53 -13.49 -7.90 13.32
C THR A 53 -13.35 -8.61 11.98
N ALA A 54 -12.70 -9.78 11.96
CA ALA A 54 -12.57 -10.58 10.75
C ALA A 54 -13.94 -10.90 10.12
N GLU A 55 -14.94 -11.18 10.95
CA GLU A 55 -16.31 -11.48 10.50
C GLU A 55 -17.00 -10.25 9.91
N GLU A 56 -16.94 -9.09 10.57
CA GLU A 56 -17.45 -7.83 10.00
C GLU A 56 -16.74 -7.48 8.68
N ASN A 57 -15.42 -7.70 8.62
CA ASN A 57 -14.64 -7.49 7.40
C ASN A 57 -15.13 -8.42 6.28
N ALA A 58 -15.32 -9.70 6.57
CA ALA A 58 -15.80 -10.70 5.62
C ALA A 58 -17.22 -10.38 5.12
N GLN A 59 -18.16 -10.09 6.02
CA GLN A 59 -19.54 -9.70 5.69
C GLN A 59 -19.58 -8.47 4.79
N ARG A 60 -18.75 -7.46 5.08
CA ARG A 60 -18.68 -6.23 4.29
C ARG A 60 -18.12 -6.49 2.90
N LEU A 61 -17.09 -7.32 2.78
CA LEU A 61 -16.41 -7.60 1.52
C LEU A 61 -17.20 -8.55 0.61
N SER A 62 -17.86 -9.56 1.17
CA SER A 62 -18.70 -10.49 0.40
C SER A 62 -20.11 -9.95 0.12
N GLY A 63 -20.53 -8.93 0.88
CA GLY A 63 -21.90 -8.43 0.82
C GLY A 63 -22.94 -9.40 1.37
N ILE A 64 -22.53 -10.47 2.06
CA ILE A 64 -23.41 -11.50 2.64
C ILE A 64 -23.74 -11.13 4.10
N PRO A 65 -24.94 -10.61 4.40
CA PRO A 65 -25.32 -10.27 5.77
C PRO A 65 -25.45 -11.55 6.60
N GLY A 66 -24.80 -11.60 7.76
CA GLY A 66 -24.87 -12.76 8.66
C GLY A 66 -23.93 -13.92 8.31
N LEU A 67 -22.99 -13.73 7.36
CA LEU A 67 -21.85 -14.63 7.20
C LEU A 67 -21.13 -14.75 8.56
N SER A 68 -20.93 -15.99 9.04
CA SER A 68 -20.19 -16.24 10.27
C SER A 68 -18.90 -16.99 9.99
N LEU A 69 -17.80 -16.53 10.59
CA LEU A 69 -16.51 -17.18 10.43
C LEU A 69 -16.37 -18.33 11.44
N PRO A 70 -15.84 -19.49 11.02
CA PRO A 70 -15.40 -20.50 11.98
C PRO A 70 -14.26 -19.93 12.85
N HIS A 71 -14.13 -20.41 14.08
CA HIS A 71 -13.09 -19.94 15.00
C HIS A 71 -13.02 -18.41 15.17
N PRO A 72 -14.14 -17.72 15.51
CA PRO A 72 -14.13 -16.27 15.68
C PRO A 72 -13.18 -15.79 16.78
N GLU A 73 -12.83 -16.66 17.74
CA GLU A 73 -11.84 -16.41 18.79
C GLU A 73 -10.42 -16.15 18.26
N LEU A 74 -10.11 -16.54 17.02
CA LEU A 74 -8.82 -16.26 16.38
C LEU A 74 -8.72 -14.83 15.84
N CYS A 75 -9.83 -14.08 15.81
CA CYS A 75 -9.81 -12.67 15.44
C CYS A 75 -9.05 -11.85 16.50
N PRO A 76 -7.97 -11.15 16.13
CA PRO A 76 -7.17 -10.38 17.09
C PRO A 76 -7.74 -9.00 17.42
N VAL A 77 -8.83 -8.58 16.75
CA VAL A 77 -9.46 -7.28 16.98
C VAL A 77 -10.20 -7.29 18.31
N ARG A 78 -10.01 -6.23 19.10
CA ARG A 78 -10.56 -6.07 20.46
C ARG A 78 -11.43 -4.80 20.53
N PRO A 79 -12.70 -4.84 20.05
CA PRO A 79 -13.56 -3.67 19.97
C PRO A 79 -13.76 -2.93 21.29
N GLU A 80 -13.69 -3.65 22.40
CA GLU A 80 -13.81 -3.09 23.75
C GLU A 80 -12.66 -2.14 24.13
N LEU A 81 -11.51 -2.22 23.44
CA LEU A 81 -10.36 -1.32 23.66
C LEU A 81 -10.41 -0.07 22.77
N HIS A 82 -11.29 -0.06 21.76
CA HIS A 82 -11.38 1.05 20.83
C HIS A 82 -11.74 2.35 21.54
N GLN A 83 -11.18 3.44 21.05
CA GLN A 83 -11.38 4.78 21.56
C GLN A 83 -11.80 5.69 20.42
N THR A 84 -12.52 6.77 20.73
CA THR A 84 -12.78 7.86 19.79
C THR A 84 -12.18 9.16 20.29
N CYS A 85 -11.90 10.07 19.35
CA CYS A 85 -11.70 11.47 19.69
C CYS A 85 -13.04 12.04 20.20
N PRO A 86 -13.08 12.69 21.38
CA PRO A 86 -14.34 13.24 21.91
C PRO A 86 -14.91 14.39 21.07
N GLN A 87 -14.10 15.01 20.20
CA GLN A 87 -14.50 16.17 19.41
C GLN A 87 -14.97 15.78 18.00
N CYS A 88 -14.21 14.95 17.29
CA CYS A 88 -14.48 14.60 15.89
C CYS A 88 -14.68 13.10 15.66
N GLN A 89 -14.92 12.32 16.72
CA GLN A 89 -15.29 10.89 16.70
C GLN A 89 -14.36 9.94 15.92
N VAL A 90 -13.19 10.38 15.46
CA VAL A 90 -12.24 9.53 14.75
C VAL A 90 -11.76 8.41 15.68
N MET A 91 -11.61 7.21 15.13
CA MET A 91 -11.38 6.00 15.92
C MET A 91 -9.89 5.66 16.07
N TYR A 92 -9.57 5.07 17.22
CA TYR A 92 -8.26 4.55 17.58
C TYR A 92 -8.40 3.16 18.19
N CYS A 93 -7.44 2.26 17.94
CA CYS A 93 -7.49 0.92 18.52
C CYS A 93 -7.21 0.88 20.04
N SER A 94 -6.67 1.96 20.60
CA SER A 94 -6.34 2.04 22.04
C SER A 94 -6.22 3.50 22.51
N SER A 95 -6.23 3.69 23.83
CA SER A 95 -5.97 4.99 24.48
C SER A 95 -4.57 5.53 24.17
N GLU A 96 -3.58 4.64 24.07
CA GLU A 96 -2.22 4.98 23.67
C GLU A 96 -2.16 5.53 22.24
N CYS A 97 -2.83 4.89 21.28
CA CYS A 97 -2.90 5.37 19.90
C CYS A 97 -3.60 6.73 19.81
N ARG A 98 -4.70 6.93 20.55
CA ARG A 98 -5.39 8.22 20.64
C ARG A 98 -4.46 9.31 21.19
N GLN A 99 -3.75 9.04 22.27
CA GLN A 99 -2.85 9.99 22.89
C GLN A 99 -1.68 10.34 21.96
N ARG A 100 -1.06 9.34 21.33
CA ARG A 100 0.03 9.56 20.37
C ARG A 100 -0.41 10.38 19.17
N ALA A 101 -1.60 10.12 18.63
CA ALA A 101 -2.15 10.94 17.56
C ALA A 101 -2.37 12.38 18.02
N ALA A 102 -2.99 12.58 19.20
CA ALA A 102 -3.19 13.89 19.80
C ALA A 102 -1.88 14.67 19.94
N ASP A 103 -0.84 14.02 20.45
CA ASP A 103 0.47 14.65 20.68
C ASP A 103 1.21 14.96 19.37
N GLN A 104 1.02 14.14 18.33
CA GLN A 104 1.79 14.25 17.09
C GLN A 104 1.16 15.15 16.03
N TYR A 105 -0.12 14.97 15.68
CA TYR A 105 -0.72 15.69 14.54
C TYR A 105 -2.20 16.01 14.69
N HIS A 106 -2.91 15.28 15.56
CA HIS A 106 -4.37 15.28 15.55
C HIS A 106 -4.93 16.59 16.09
N GLN A 107 -4.31 17.25 17.06
CA GLN A 107 -4.81 18.54 17.57
C GLN A 107 -4.91 19.61 16.46
N SER A 108 -3.97 19.61 15.52
CA SER A 108 -3.94 20.56 14.38
C SER A 108 -4.84 20.16 13.22
N LEU A 109 -5.26 18.88 13.14
CA LEU A 109 -6.12 18.36 12.07
C LEU A 109 -7.52 17.97 12.56
N CYS A 110 -7.80 18.09 13.86
CA CYS A 110 -9.08 17.74 14.44
C CYS A 110 -10.13 18.72 13.92
N LEU A 111 -11.13 18.20 13.20
CA LEU A 111 -12.21 19.01 12.66
C LEU A 111 -13.28 19.34 13.72
N GLY A 112 -13.20 18.70 14.89
CA GLY A 112 -14.21 18.81 15.93
C GLY A 112 -15.63 18.64 15.39
N PRO A 113 -16.57 19.54 15.76
CA PRO A 113 -17.94 19.54 15.24
C PRO A 113 -18.07 19.78 13.73
N SER A 114 -17.04 20.32 13.07
CA SER A 114 -17.02 20.57 11.63
C SER A 114 -16.59 19.35 10.81
N GLN A 115 -16.57 18.15 11.40
CA GLN A 115 -16.19 16.92 10.69
C GLN A 115 -17.02 16.69 9.43
N ASP A 116 -18.32 16.94 9.50
CA ASP A 116 -19.27 16.74 8.40
C ASP A 116 -19.58 18.04 7.63
N ASP A 117 -18.85 19.13 7.92
CA ASP A 117 -19.02 20.41 7.23
C ASP A 117 -18.29 20.38 5.87
N PRO A 118 -19.03 20.37 4.73
CA PRO A 118 -18.41 20.34 3.40
C PRO A 118 -17.63 21.63 3.09
N ASP A 119 -17.95 22.73 3.79
CA ASP A 119 -17.29 24.01 3.57
C ASP A 119 -15.96 24.15 4.31
N HIS A 120 -15.67 23.23 5.25
CA HIS A 120 -14.44 23.24 6.01
C HIS A 120 -13.21 23.06 5.08
N PRO A 121 -12.14 23.88 5.20
CA PRO A 121 -11.00 23.86 4.28
C PRO A 121 -10.36 22.48 4.07
N ILE A 122 -10.23 21.69 5.14
CA ILE A 122 -9.72 20.31 5.07
C ILE A 122 -10.67 19.39 4.30
N ASN A 123 -11.98 19.56 4.43
CA ASN A 123 -12.94 18.72 3.71
C ASN A 123 -12.96 19.07 2.21
N LYS A 124 -12.87 20.37 1.85
CA LYS A 124 -12.64 20.80 0.46
C LYS A 124 -11.39 20.18 -0.16
N LEU A 125 -10.30 20.12 0.61
CA LEU A 125 -9.05 19.48 0.16
C LEU A 125 -9.23 17.97 -0.09
N LYS A 126 -9.90 17.26 0.83
CA LYS A 126 -10.21 15.83 0.68
C LYS A 126 -11.12 15.56 -0.51
N ASP A 127 -12.13 16.40 -0.72
CA ASP A 127 -13.07 16.27 -1.84
C ASP A 127 -12.37 16.50 -3.17
N ALA A 128 -11.58 17.58 -3.28
CA ALA A 128 -10.79 17.83 -4.48
C ALA A 128 -9.82 16.68 -4.79
N TRP A 129 -9.18 16.10 -3.77
CA TRP A 129 -8.33 14.92 -3.94
C TRP A 129 -9.11 13.74 -4.52
N ARG A 130 -10.24 13.36 -3.92
CA ARG A 130 -11.06 12.24 -4.40
C ARG A 130 -11.59 12.45 -5.81
N SER A 131 -11.94 13.68 -6.17
CA SER A 131 -12.40 14.00 -7.53
C SER A 131 -11.29 13.89 -8.58
N MET A 132 -10.03 14.12 -8.21
CA MET A 132 -8.88 14.02 -9.12
C MET A 132 -8.26 12.62 -9.13
N HIS A 133 -8.31 11.92 -7.99
CA HIS A 133 -7.68 10.63 -7.79
C HIS A 133 -8.75 9.57 -7.55
N TYR A 134 -9.41 9.12 -8.63
CA TYR A 134 -10.40 8.04 -8.56
C TYR A 134 -9.73 6.70 -8.22
N PRO A 135 -10.41 5.72 -7.59
CA PRO A 135 -9.80 4.44 -7.22
C PRO A 135 -9.18 3.68 -8.41
N PRO A 136 -8.09 2.92 -8.18
CA PRO A 136 -7.42 2.71 -6.89
C PRO A 136 -6.57 3.92 -6.45
N GLU A 137 -6.69 4.27 -5.16
CA GLU A 137 -5.88 5.33 -4.56
C GLU A 137 -4.44 4.82 -4.34
N THR A 138 -3.46 5.51 -4.92
CA THR A 138 -2.04 5.11 -4.87
C THR A 138 -1.22 5.99 -3.92
N SER A 139 -1.80 7.08 -3.44
CA SER A 139 -1.21 8.04 -2.51
C SER A 139 -2.31 8.80 -1.79
N SER A 140 -1.99 9.57 -0.74
CA SER A 140 -2.98 10.40 -0.06
C SER A 140 -2.47 11.80 0.23
N ILE A 141 -3.25 12.82 -0.14
CA ILE A 141 -3.02 14.22 0.26
C ILE A 141 -2.93 14.39 1.78
N MET A 142 -3.56 13.49 2.53
CA MET A 142 -3.55 13.52 4.00
C MET A 142 -2.17 13.19 4.59
N LEU A 143 -1.27 12.55 3.84
CA LEU A 143 0.13 12.40 4.25
C LEU A 143 0.81 13.77 4.35
N MET A 144 0.65 14.62 3.35
CA MET A 144 1.18 15.99 3.36
C MET A 144 0.53 16.83 4.47
N ALA A 145 -0.79 16.69 4.66
CA ALA A 145 -1.49 17.38 5.75
C ALA A 145 -0.95 16.98 7.13
N ARG A 146 -0.68 15.69 7.35
CA ARG A 146 -0.07 15.18 8.59
C ARG A 146 1.38 15.64 8.74
N MET A 147 2.19 15.66 7.69
CA MET A 147 3.55 16.22 7.75
C MET A 147 3.54 17.66 8.28
N VAL A 148 2.66 18.50 7.74
CA VAL A 148 2.48 19.88 8.21
C VAL A 148 2.06 19.89 9.68
N ALA A 149 1.00 19.16 10.03
CA ALA A 149 0.48 19.11 11.39
C ALA A 149 1.51 18.63 12.43
N MET A 150 2.35 17.67 12.06
CA MET A 150 3.44 17.17 12.89
C MET A 150 4.47 18.25 13.21
N VAL A 151 4.90 19.03 12.20
CA VAL A 151 5.79 20.16 12.46
C VAL A 151 5.08 21.25 13.28
N LYS A 152 3.80 21.53 13.01
CA LYS A 152 3.03 22.55 13.75
C LYS A 152 2.95 22.24 15.24
N GLN A 153 2.74 20.98 15.60
CA GLN A 153 2.64 20.52 16.99
C GLN A 153 3.99 20.24 17.65
N ALA A 154 5.04 20.02 16.87
CA ALA A 154 6.35 19.66 17.41
C ALA A 154 6.93 20.77 18.29
N LYS A 155 7.48 20.36 19.44
CA LYS A 155 8.30 21.25 20.28
C LYS A 155 9.58 21.67 19.56
N ASP A 156 10.21 20.73 18.85
CA ASP A 156 11.38 20.96 18.00
C ASP A 156 10.98 20.88 16.52
N LYS A 157 10.51 22.00 15.97
CA LYS A 157 10.12 22.11 14.56
C LYS A 157 11.30 21.87 13.61
N ALA A 158 12.50 22.30 13.99
CA ALA A 158 13.70 22.21 13.17
C ALA A 158 14.13 20.75 12.97
N HIS A 159 14.00 19.91 14.00
CA HIS A 159 14.23 18.47 13.89
C HIS A 159 13.36 17.84 12.79
N TRP A 160 12.05 18.10 12.79
CA TRP A 160 11.12 17.54 11.81
C TRP A 160 11.36 18.07 10.40
N GLN A 161 11.62 19.37 10.25
CA GLN A 161 11.99 19.96 8.96
C GLN A 161 13.26 19.31 8.38
N LYS A 162 14.28 19.11 9.21
CA LYS A 162 15.51 18.41 8.82
C LYS A 162 15.22 16.96 8.46
N LEU A 163 14.38 16.28 9.22
CA LEU A 163 14.02 14.89 8.97
C LEU A 163 13.34 14.72 7.61
N PHE A 164 12.36 15.58 7.29
CA PHE A 164 11.70 15.57 5.99
C PHE A 164 12.63 15.98 4.83
N SER A 165 13.66 16.79 5.09
CA SER A 165 14.63 17.15 4.04
C SER A 165 15.57 16.01 3.61
N TYR A 166 15.62 14.89 4.34
CA TYR A 166 16.44 13.73 3.96
C TYR A 166 15.84 12.87 2.84
N PHE A 167 14.55 13.02 2.57
CA PHE A 167 13.88 12.35 1.46
C PHE A 167 14.24 13.06 0.14
N CYS A 168 14.54 12.29 -0.91
CA CYS A 168 15.15 12.79 -2.15
C CYS A 168 14.30 13.90 -2.82
N SER A 169 14.91 15.06 -3.09
CA SER A 169 14.41 16.03 -4.05
C SER A 169 14.90 15.66 -5.45
N ARG A 170 13.98 15.47 -6.40
CA ARG A 170 14.27 15.21 -7.81
C ARG A 170 14.41 16.52 -8.59
N THR A 171 14.75 16.45 -9.87
CA THR A 171 14.72 17.62 -10.75
C THR A 171 13.28 18.10 -10.97
N ALA A 172 13.08 19.39 -11.25
CA ALA A 172 11.74 19.95 -11.45
C ALA A 172 10.91 19.22 -12.53
N ASN A 173 11.57 18.73 -13.59
CA ASN A 173 10.91 17.97 -14.65
C ASN A 173 10.42 16.60 -14.15
N GLU A 174 11.24 15.90 -13.39
CA GLU A 174 10.84 14.61 -12.79
C GLU A 174 9.71 14.79 -11.77
N GLU A 175 9.73 15.88 -11.00
CA GLU A 175 8.64 16.20 -10.06
C GLU A 175 7.31 16.47 -10.80
N GLU A 176 7.37 17.13 -11.96
CA GLU A 176 6.20 17.40 -12.80
C GLU A 176 5.64 16.10 -13.43
N GLU A 177 6.51 15.21 -13.92
CA GLU A 177 6.12 13.88 -14.41
C GLU A 177 5.47 13.04 -13.31
N ILE A 178 6.03 13.03 -12.09
CA ILE A 178 5.44 12.33 -10.93
C ILE A 178 4.07 12.91 -10.59
N ALA A 179 3.94 14.24 -10.58
CA ALA A 179 2.69 14.90 -10.27
C ALA A 179 1.60 14.57 -11.29
N HIS A 180 1.93 14.60 -12.59
CA HIS A 180 1.02 14.23 -13.66
C HIS A 180 0.59 12.77 -13.57
N LYS A 181 1.51 11.87 -13.23
CA LYS A 181 1.19 10.46 -13.11
C LYS A 181 0.30 10.15 -11.91
N LEU A 182 0.59 10.75 -10.75
CA LEU A 182 -0.26 10.57 -9.58
C LEU A 182 -1.66 11.10 -9.85
N LEU A 183 -1.80 12.29 -10.43
CA LEU A 183 -3.13 12.87 -10.68
C LEU A 183 -3.83 12.26 -11.90
N GLY A 184 -3.10 11.73 -12.88
CA GLY A 184 -3.61 11.30 -14.18
C GLY A 184 -3.51 12.41 -15.24
N GLU A 185 -3.23 12.03 -16.50
CA GLU A 185 -2.94 12.99 -17.60
C GLU A 185 -4.10 13.95 -17.90
N GLN A 186 -5.34 13.52 -17.67
CA GLN A 186 -6.56 14.30 -17.86
C GLN A 186 -6.73 15.46 -16.85
N PHE A 187 -5.96 15.50 -15.76
CA PHE A 187 -6.12 16.49 -14.69
C PHE A 187 -5.09 17.63 -14.76
N ARG A 188 -4.77 18.09 -15.97
CA ARG A 188 -3.96 19.31 -16.18
C ARG A 188 -4.60 20.48 -15.43
N GLY A 189 -3.87 21.03 -14.44
CA GLY A 189 -4.33 22.13 -13.58
C GLY A 189 -4.86 21.70 -12.21
N GLY A 190 -5.10 20.41 -11.97
CA GLY A 190 -5.55 19.88 -10.67
C GLY A 190 -4.57 20.21 -9.53
N LEU A 191 -3.27 20.16 -9.83
CA LEU A 191 -2.22 20.50 -8.86
C LEU A 191 -2.30 21.94 -8.34
N SER A 192 -2.71 22.90 -9.18
CA SER A 192 -2.88 24.30 -8.76
C SER A 192 -4.07 24.47 -7.82
N LEU A 193 -5.18 23.76 -8.08
CA LEU A 193 -6.33 23.76 -7.20
C LEU A 193 -5.99 23.10 -5.86
N LEU A 194 -5.33 21.93 -5.89
CA LEU A 194 -4.87 21.25 -4.67
C LEU A 194 -3.91 22.13 -3.87
N HIS A 195 -2.96 22.82 -4.52
CA HIS A 195 -2.04 23.73 -3.86
C HIS A 195 -2.77 24.89 -3.17
N SER A 196 -3.75 25.50 -3.84
CA SER A 196 -4.58 26.57 -3.28
C SER A 196 -5.37 26.09 -2.05
N LEU A 197 -6.05 24.95 -2.15
CA LEU A 197 -6.82 24.36 -1.05
C LEU A 197 -5.92 23.92 0.10
N PHE A 198 -4.76 23.32 -0.19
CA PHE A 198 -3.76 22.92 0.79
C PHE A 198 -3.24 24.12 1.58
N THR A 199 -2.94 25.21 0.88
CA THR A 199 -2.50 26.47 1.51
C THR A 199 -3.61 27.06 2.38
N ALA A 200 -4.83 27.16 1.87
CA ALA A 200 -5.97 27.68 2.62
C ALA A 200 -6.25 26.86 3.90
N ALA A 201 -6.05 25.55 3.85
CA ALA A 201 -6.34 24.66 4.97
C ALA A 201 -5.22 24.56 6.01
N LEU A 202 -3.95 24.67 5.59
CA LEU A 202 -2.83 24.20 6.41
C LEU A 202 -1.69 25.20 6.61
N TYR A 203 -1.73 26.38 5.98
CA TYR A 203 -0.61 27.34 5.97
C TYR A 203 0.02 27.52 7.37
N ASP A 204 1.35 27.55 7.36
CA ASP A 204 2.17 27.87 8.52
C ASP A 204 3.40 28.64 8.05
N GLU A 205 3.69 29.77 8.69
CA GLU A 205 4.81 30.65 8.34
C GLU A 205 6.17 29.94 8.43
N HIS A 206 6.33 29.02 9.39
CA HIS A 206 7.56 28.24 9.59
C HIS A 206 7.81 27.25 8.46
N LEU A 207 6.77 26.92 7.70
CA LEU A 207 6.79 26.01 6.55
C LEU A 207 6.46 26.74 5.25
N SER A 208 6.57 28.07 5.19
CA SER A 208 6.25 28.89 4.01
C SER A 208 6.81 28.33 2.69
N ARG A 209 8.01 27.73 2.71
CA ARG A 209 8.61 27.07 1.54
C ARG A 209 7.79 25.91 0.97
N TRP A 210 7.00 25.21 1.77
CA TRP A 210 6.11 24.13 1.31
C TRP A 210 4.82 24.64 0.68
N PHE A 211 4.49 25.91 0.91
CA PHE A 211 3.25 26.54 0.44
C PHE A 211 3.47 27.44 -0.79
N VAL A 212 4.68 27.48 -1.34
CA VAL A 212 4.90 28.01 -2.70
C VAL A 212 4.76 26.87 -3.73
N PRO A 213 4.41 27.16 -5.00
CA PRO A 213 4.13 26.12 -6.00
C PRO A 213 5.27 25.09 -6.16
N GLU A 214 6.51 25.54 -6.14
CA GLU A 214 7.70 24.67 -6.26
C GLU A 214 7.82 23.74 -5.06
N GLY A 215 7.69 24.25 -3.84
CA GLY A 215 7.80 23.41 -2.65
C GLY A 215 6.61 22.46 -2.46
N PHE A 216 5.42 22.85 -2.91
CA PHE A 216 4.26 21.96 -2.94
C PHE A 216 4.49 20.80 -3.92
N ARG A 217 5.04 21.08 -5.12
CA ARG A 217 5.46 20.03 -6.08
C ARG A 217 6.51 19.09 -5.47
N SER A 218 7.52 19.62 -4.80
CA SER A 218 8.54 18.79 -4.15
C SER A 218 7.95 17.91 -3.03
N LEU A 219 7.01 18.43 -2.21
CA LEU A 219 6.30 17.61 -1.23
C LEU A 219 5.47 16.50 -1.88
N PHE A 220 4.80 16.84 -2.97
CA PHE A 220 3.98 15.91 -3.73
C PHE A 220 4.82 14.78 -4.31
N ALA A 221 5.95 15.12 -4.95
CA ALA A 221 6.90 14.16 -5.47
C ALA A 221 7.54 13.32 -4.37
N LEU A 222 7.83 13.91 -3.20
CA LEU A 222 8.33 13.19 -2.02
C LEU A 222 7.34 12.11 -1.60
N VAL A 223 6.07 12.45 -1.41
CA VAL A 223 5.05 11.46 -1.03
C VAL A 223 4.83 10.44 -2.14
N GLY A 224 4.84 10.86 -3.41
CA GLY A 224 4.65 9.98 -4.57
C GLY A 224 5.76 8.98 -4.81
N THR A 225 6.99 9.28 -4.40
CA THR A 225 8.17 8.41 -4.64
C THR A 225 8.61 7.61 -3.43
N ASN A 226 8.22 8.03 -2.22
CA ASN A 226 8.57 7.36 -0.97
C ASN A 226 7.35 6.76 -0.26
N GLY A 227 6.14 6.99 -0.79
CA GLY A 227 4.91 6.46 -0.24
C GLY A 227 4.88 4.94 -0.30
N GLN A 228 4.40 4.34 0.80
CA GLN A 228 4.22 2.90 0.92
C GLN A 228 2.75 2.60 1.20
N GLY A 229 2.16 1.71 0.40
CA GLY A 229 0.89 1.09 0.74
C GLY A 229 1.04 0.14 1.94
N ILE A 230 0.05 0.18 2.83
CA ILE A 230 -0.01 -0.67 4.03
C ILE A 230 -1.25 -1.55 3.91
N GLY A 231 -1.02 -2.86 3.93
CA GLY A 231 -2.07 -3.88 3.91
C GLY A 231 -2.47 -4.32 5.30
N THR A 232 -3.57 -3.78 5.83
CA THR A 232 -4.16 -4.23 7.09
C THR A 232 -5.53 -4.86 6.86
N SER A 233 -5.67 -6.14 7.19
CA SER A 233 -6.96 -6.86 7.15
C SER A 233 -7.05 -7.79 8.37
N SER A 234 -8.14 -7.64 9.13
CA SER A 234 -8.47 -8.56 10.22
C SER A 234 -8.83 -9.95 9.68
N LEU A 235 -9.43 -10.04 8.49
CA LEU A 235 -9.71 -11.32 7.82
C LEU A 235 -8.41 -12.06 7.46
N SER A 236 -7.43 -11.39 6.85
CA SER A 236 -6.14 -12.01 6.54
C SER A 236 -5.42 -12.53 7.79
N GLN A 237 -5.47 -11.79 8.91
CA GLN A 237 -4.92 -12.29 10.17
C GLN A 237 -5.65 -13.51 10.71
N TRP A 238 -6.98 -13.54 10.59
CA TRP A 238 -7.78 -14.69 10.97
C TRP A 238 -7.43 -15.92 10.11
N VAL A 239 -7.27 -15.76 8.79
CA VAL A 239 -6.82 -16.84 7.88
C VAL A 239 -5.45 -17.38 8.32
N HIS A 240 -4.48 -16.50 8.58
CA HIS A 240 -3.16 -16.92 9.06
C HIS A 240 -3.20 -17.60 10.44
N ALA A 241 -4.11 -17.19 11.33
CA ALA A 241 -4.28 -17.85 12.62
C ALA A 241 -4.93 -19.23 12.47
N CYS A 242 -5.84 -19.41 11.50
CA CYS A 242 -6.40 -20.71 11.13
C CYS A 242 -5.32 -21.70 10.69
N ASP A 243 -4.24 -21.22 10.04
CA ASP A 243 -3.13 -22.08 9.59
C ASP A 243 -2.33 -22.73 10.72
N ALA A 244 -2.38 -22.14 11.92
CA ALA A 244 -1.72 -22.67 13.10
C ALA A 244 -2.58 -23.67 13.89
N LEU A 245 -3.82 -23.95 13.46
CA LEU A 245 -4.71 -24.88 14.15
C LEU A 245 -4.26 -26.33 13.97
N ASP A 246 -4.24 -27.08 15.07
CA ASP A 246 -4.06 -28.54 15.04
C ASP A 246 -5.41 -29.23 14.79
N LEU A 247 -5.68 -29.51 13.51
CA LEU A 247 -6.95 -30.08 13.03
C LEU A 247 -6.74 -31.45 12.39
N SER A 248 -7.76 -32.31 12.48
CA SER A 248 -7.78 -33.53 11.66
C SER A 248 -7.84 -33.17 10.16
N ALA A 249 -7.36 -34.06 9.30
CA ALA A 249 -7.34 -33.84 7.84
C ALA A 249 -8.71 -33.46 7.27
N GLN A 250 -9.80 -34.06 7.79
CA GLN A 250 -11.16 -33.74 7.37
C GLN A 250 -11.60 -32.32 7.80
N GLN A 251 -11.24 -31.90 9.02
CA GLN A 251 -11.56 -30.56 9.51
C GLN A 251 -10.76 -29.48 8.77
N ARG A 252 -9.47 -29.73 8.51
CA ARG A 252 -8.61 -28.85 7.71
C ARG A 252 -9.19 -28.64 6.31
N ALA A 253 -9.55 -29.73 5.62
CA ALA A 253 -10.14 -29.65 4.29
C ALA A 253 -11.47 -28.86 4.24
N HIS A 254 -12.32 -29.02 5.28
CA HIS A 254 -13.54 -28.21 5.39
C HIS A 254 -13.21 -26.73 5.56
N LEU A 255 -12.29 -26.40 6.48
CA LEU A 255 -11.88 -25.03 6.75
C LEU A 255 -11.26 -24.37 5.51
N ASP A 256 -10.41 -25.08 4.79
CA ASP A 256 -9.78 -24.61 3.56
C ASP A 256 -10.82 -24.34 2.48
N SER A 257 -11.76 -25.27 2.27
CA SER A 257 -12.87 -25.08 1.33
C SER A 257 -13.75 -23.88 1.69
N PHE A 258 -13.95 -23.60 2.99
CA PHE A 258 -14.68 -22.41 3.43
C PHE A 258 -13.91 -21.13 3.12
N ILE A 259 -12.61 -21.10 3.42
CA ILE A 259 -11.73 -19.94 3.17
C ILE A 259 -11.65 -19.66 1.67
N ASP A 260 -11.48 -20.70 0.85
CA ASP A 260 -11.44 -20.58 -0.61
C ASP A 260 -12.75 -20.04 -1.18
N GLN A 261 -13.90 -20.52 -0.68
CA GLN A 261 -15.19 -19.99 -1.08
C GLN A 261 -15.34 -18.53 -0.66
N LEU A 262 -14.92 -18.18 0.56
CA LEU A 262 -14.96 -16.80 1.04
C LEU A 262 -14.12 -15.87 0.17
N TYR A 263 -12.91 -16.28 -0.24
CA TYR A 263 -12.08 -15.48 -1.16
C TYR A 263 -12.65 -15.37 -2.57
N LYS A 264 -13.46 -16.35 -3.03
CA LYS A 264 -14.21 -16.24 -4.28
C LYS A 264 -15.35 -15.22 -4.16
N ASP A 265 -16.03 -15.20 -3.02
CA ASP A 265 -17.13 -14.27 -2.74
C ASP A 265 -16.64 -12.83 -2.53
N ILE A 266 -15.39 -12.66 -2.08
CA ILE A 266 -14.72 -11.37 -1.95
C ILE A 266 -14.05 -11.03 -3.29
N GLU A 267 -14.70 -10.18 -4.11
CA GLU A 267 -14.07 -9.66 -5.34
C GLU A 267 -12.67 -9.11 -5.02
N LYS A 268 -11.65 -9.53 -5.80
CA LYS A 268 -10.21 -9.36 -5.56
C LYS A 268 -9.80 -7.88 -5.36
N GLY A 269 -9.99 -7.35 -4.16
CA GLY A 269 -9.49 -6.04 -3.73
C GLY A 269 -7.99 -6.12 -3.48
N GLN A 270 -7.19 -5.79 -4.49
CA GLN A 270 -5.73 -5.86 -4.40
C GLN A 270 -5.17 -4.80 -3.43
N ILE A 271 -4.20 -5.22 -2.62
CA ILE A 271 -3.45 -4.39 -1.68
C ILE A 271 -2.03 -4.25 -2.23
N TYR A 272 -1.60 -3.02 -2.54
CA TYR A 272 -0.24 -2.75 -3.00
C TYR A 272 0.69 -2.43 -1.81
N LEU A 273 1.89 -3.00 -1.81
CA LEU A 273 2.96 -2.79 -0.83
C LEU A 273 4.20 -2.25 -1.57
N THR A 274 4.88 -1.20 -1.09
CA THR A 274 6.21 -0.83 -1.62
C THR A 274 7.09 -0.14 -0.57
N VAL A 275 8.29 -0.68 -0.29
CA VAL A 275 9.25 -0.16 0.70
C VAL A 275 10.12 0.95 0.12
N ALA A 276 10.21 2.09 0.82
CA ALA A 276 10.80 3.32 0.31
C ALA A 276 12.35 3.35 0.19
N ALA A 277 13.08 2.35 0.73
CA ALA A 277 14.55 2.38 0.81
C ALA A 277 15.25 1.14 0.24
N CYS A 278 14.51 0.08 -0.07
CA CYS A 278 15.05 -1.13 -0.67
C CYS A 278 14.87 -1.05 -2.18
N ASN A 279 15.94 -1.23 -2.95
CA ASN A 279 15.84 -1.20 -4.41
C ASN A 279 15.04 -2.40 -4.92
N HIS A 280 14.56 -2.26 -6.16
CA HIS A 280 13.80 -3.30 -6.83
C HIS A 280 14.69 -4.43 -7.36
N SER A 281 14.24 -5.67 -7.19
CA SER A 281 14.65 -6.82 -8.00
C SER A 281 13.42 -7.67 -8.37
N CYS A 282 13.35 -8.15 -9.62
CA CYS A 282 12.30 -9.11 -10.02
C CYS A 282 12.48 -10.48 -9.32
N ILE A 283 13.69 -10.73 -8.80
CA ILE A 283 14.03 -11.85 -7.91
C ILE A 283 14.52 -11.27 -6.57
N PRO A 284 13.60 -10.81 -5.72
CA PRO A 284 13.98 -10.18 -4.45
C PRO A 284 14.56 -11.20 -3.48
N ASN A 285 15.46 -10.73 -2.61
CA ASN A 285 15.99 -11.51 -1.48
C ASN A 285 15.33 -11.11 -0.15
N ALA A 286 14.43 -10.12 -0.15
CA ALA A 286 13.62 -9.73 0.99
C ALA A 286 12.17 -9.37 0.60
N GLU A 287 11.26 -9.45 1.57
CA GLU A 287 9.87 -9.01 1.42
C GLU A 287 9.44 -8.15 2.61
N ALA A 288 8.45 -7.28 2.35
CA ALA A 288 7.83 -6.47 3.38
C ALA A 288 6.48 -7.06 3.78
N SER A 289 6.28 -7.23 5.08
CA SER A 289 5.01 -7.69 5.63
C SER A 289 4.57 -6.82 6.82
N PHE A 290 3.29 -6.93 7.16
CA PHE A 290 2.65 -6.20 8.26
C PHE A 290 1.98 -7.18 9.23
N PRO A 291 2.75 -8.08 9.88
CA PRO A 291 2.20 -9.20 10.67
C PRO A 291 1.33 -8.74 11.85
N ASP A 292 1.62 -7.55 12.38
CA ASP A 292 0.91 -6.96 13.52
C ASP A 292 -0.40 -6.24 13.13
N ASN A 293 -0.77 -6.29 11.84
CA ASN A 293 -1.93 -5.62 11.23
C ASN A 293 -2.04 -4.19 11.73
N ASN A 294 -0.95 -3.47 11.54
CA ASN A 294 -0.77 -2.06 11.83
C ASN A 294 0.31 -1.54 10.87
N PHE A 295 0.74 -0.30 11.06
CA PHE A 295 1.74 0.32 10.20
C PHE A 295 3.17 -0.23 10.33
N LEU A 296 3.44 -1.21 11.20
CA LEU A 296 4.80 -1.66 11.47
C LEU A 296 5.24 -2.59 10.35
N LEU A 297 6.21 -2.13 9.59
CA LEU A 297 6.81 -2.88 8.51
C LEU A 297 7.83 -3.84 9.10
N HIS A 298 7.70 -5.12 8.76
CA HIS A 298 8.73 -6.12 8.98
C HIS A 298 9.36 -6.45 7.63
N LEU A 299 10.66 -6.22 7.50
CA LEU A 299 11.40 -6.65 6.33
C LEU A 299 12.02 -8.01 6.63
N ASN A 300 11.59 -9.07 5.95
CA ASN A 300 12.04 -10.44 6.20
C ASN A 300 12.85 -10.97 5.02
N ALA A 301 13.88 -11.77 5.29
CA ALA A 301 14.71 -12.37 4.27
C ALA A 301 14.01 -13.57 3.60
N LEU A 302 13.95 -13.58 2.26
CA LEU A 302 13.39 -14.67 1.45
C LEU A 302 14.41 -15.78 1.15
N SER A 303 15.70 -15.43 1.24
CA SER A 303 16.85 -16.32 1.06
C SER A 303 17.93 -15.97 2.08
N ASP A 304 18.98 -16.79 2.16
CA ASP A 304 20.18 -16.37 2.89
C ASP A 304 20.81 -15.16 2.18
N ILE A 305 21.20 -14.13 2.95
CA ILE A 305 21.79 -12.88 2.46
C ILE A 305 23.20 -12.76 3.04
N SER A 306 24.19 -12.58 2.16
CA SER A 306 25.60 -12.48 2.55
C SER A 306 25.98 -11.05 2.99
N PRO A 307 27.01 -10.87 3.84
CA PRO A 307 27.55 -9.54 4.12
C PRO A 307 28.00 -8.85 2.83
N GLY A 308 27.58 -7.59 2.65
CA GLY A 308 27.84 -6.78 1.47
C GLY A 308 26.83 -6.96 0.34
N GLU A 309 25.93 -7.94 0.42
CA GLU A 309 24.85 -8.13 -0.54
C GLU A 309 23.79 -7.03 -0.40
N GLU A 310 23.29 -6.53 -1.53
CA GLU A 310 22.19 -5.57 -1.54
C GLU A 310 20.87 -6.26 -1.19
N ILE A 311 20.08 -5.62 -0.33
CA ILE A 311 18.77 -6.08 0.08
C ILE A 311 17.75 -5.44 -0.85
N CYS A 312 17.09 -6.28 -1.65
CA CYS A 312 16.15 -5.87 -2.68
C CYS A 312 14.78 -6.50 -2.45
N ILE A 313 13.73 -5.71 -2.68
CA ILE A 313 12.33 -6.14 -2.66
C ILE A 313 11.75 -6.14 -4.07
N SER A 314 10.55 -6.70 -4.25
CA SER A 314 9.78 -6.47 -5.48
C SER A 314 8.88 -5.26 -5.32
N TYR A 315 8.77 -4.46 -6.39
CA TYR A 315 7.81 -3.37 -6.54
C TYR A 315 6.60 -3.79 -7.39
N LEU A 316 6.65 -5.03 -7.87
CA LEU A 316 5.66 -5.72 -8.68
C LEU A 316 4.99 -6.78 -7.79
N ASP A 317 3.69 -6.97 -7.97
CA ASP A 317 2.98 -8.09 -7.33
C ASP A 317 3.44 -9.45 -7.88
N CYS A 318 2.98 -10.55 -7.26
CA CYS A 318 3.39 -11.89 -7.65
C CYS A 318 3.08 -12.19 -9.13
N CYS A 319 1.88 -11.84 -9.61
CA CYS A 319 1.48 -12.07 -10.99
C CYS A 319 2.38 -11.29 -11.96
N GLN A 320 2.59 -9.99 -11.69
CA GLN A 320 3.45 -9.14 -12.51
C GLN A 320 4.89 -9.60 -12.55
N ARG A 321 5.41 -10.18 -11.46
CA ARG A 321 6.79 -10.69 -11.42
C ARG A 321 7.03 -11.85 -12.37
N ASP A 322 6.00 -12.61 -12.69
CA ASP A 322 6.09 -13.80 -13.53
C ASP A 322 5.85 -13.53 -15.01
N ARG A 323 5.23 -12.38 -15.35
CA ARG A 323 5.08 -11.84 -16.71
C ARG A 323 6.41 -11.60 -17.43
N SER A 324 6.39 -11.43 -18.76
CA SER A 324 7.56 -11.18 -19.60
C SER A 324 8.45 -10.03 -19.13
N ARG A 325 9.73 -10.06 -19.56
CA ARG A 325 10.67 -8.96 -19.31
C ARG A 325 10.11 -7.63 -19.83
N HIS A 326 9.47 -7.62 -20.99
CA HIS A 326 8.84 -6.43 -21.57
C HIS A 326 7.81 -5.84 -20.62
N SER A 327 6.84 -6.66 -20.18
CA SER A 327 5.74 -6.25 -19.31
C SER A 327 6.27 -5.68 -17.99
N ARG A 328 7.18 -6.39 -17.32
CA ARG A 328 7.81 -5.91 -16.07
C ARG A 328 8.54 -4.59 -16.26
N GLN A 329 9.33 -4.44 -17.33
CA GLN A 329 10.07 -3.22 -17.60
C GLN A 329 9.14 -2.05 -17.94
N LYS A 330 8.05 -2.29 -18.66
CA LYS A 330 7.02 -1.29 -18.95
C LYS A 330 6.41 -0.79 -17.64
N THR A 331 5.92 -1.70 -16.80
CA THR A 331 5.35 -1.36 -15.49
C THR A 331 6.35 -0.60 -14.62
N LEU A 332 7.63 -1.00 -14.57
CA LEU A 332 8.65 -0.32 -13.76
C LEU A 332 9.02 1.07 -14.31
N ARG A 333 9.12 1.22 -15.63
CA ARG A 333 9.38 2.51 -16.28
C ARG A 333 8.22 3.47 -16.05
N GLU A 334 6.98 3.02 -16.26
CA GLU A 334 5.78 3.80 -16.01
C GLU A 334 5.63 4.14 -14.51
N ASN A 335 5.81 3.16 -13.62
CA ASN A 335 5.50 3.32 -12.20
C ASN A 335 6.63 3.87 -11.32
N TYR A 336 7.89 3.76 -11.75
CA TYR A 336 9.02 4.12 -10.89
C TYR A 336 10.14 4.88 -11.64
N LEU A 337 9.96 5.11 -12.95
CA LEU A 337 10.86 5.90 -13.79
C LEU A 337 12.30 5.34 -13.83
N PHE A 338 12.44 4.01 -13.83
CA PHE A 338 13.74 3.35 -14.02
C PHE A 338 13.61 2.07 -14.86
N THR A 339 14.74 1.60 -15.38
CA THR A 339 14.87 0.32 -16.10
C THR A 339 15.57 -0.69 -15.20
N CYS A 340 14.94 -1.85 -14.96
CA CYS A 340 15.50 -2.88 -14.09
C CYS A 340 16.67 -3.61 -14.77
N SER A 341 17.74 -3.85 -14.02
CA SER A 341 18.90 -4.63 -14.48
C SER A 341 19.22 -5.81 -13.55
N CYS A 342 18.20 -6.33 -12.85
CA CYS A 342 18.38 -7.50 -11.98
C CYS A 342 18.79 -8.76 -12.79
N PRO A 343 19.27 -9.83 -12.12
CA PRO A 343 19.71 -11.03 -12.84
C PRO A 343 18.62 -11.64 -13.73
N LYS A 344 17.35 -11.67 -13.28
CA LYS A 344 16.21 -12.13 -14.12
C LYS A 344 16.02 -11.27 -15.36
N CYS A 345 16.10 -9.94 -15.25
CA CYS A 345 15.98 -9.05 -16.41
C CYS A 345 17.19 -9.11 -17.36
N THR A 346 18.35 -9.48 -16.84
CA THR A 346 19.59 -9.61 -17.62
C THR A 346 19.61 -10.93 -18.39
N SER A 347 19.16 -12.04 -17.78
CA SER A 347 19.09 -13.34 -18.44
C SER A 347 18.07 -13.36 -19.58
N GLN A 348 17.02 -12.55 -19.49
CA GLN A 348 15.93 -12.48 -20.47
C GLN A 348 16.15 -11.38 -21.54
N MET A 349 17.36 -10.82 -21.67
CA MET A 349 17.60 -9.69 -22.59
C MET A 349 17.39 -10.03 -24.07
N ASP A 350 17.62 -11.28 -24.45
CA ASP A 350 17.54 -11.77 -25.84
C ASP A 350 16.22 -12.52 -26.12
N GLU A 351 15.31 -12.59 -25.14
CA GLU A 351 13.96 -13.14 -25.34
C GLU A 351 13.10 -12.16 -26.14
N LEU A 352 12.22 -12.69 -26.99
CA LEU A 352 11.27 -11.86 -27.75
C LEU A 352 10.32 -11.15 -26.78
N ASP A 353 10.00 -9.89 -27.09
CA ASP A 353 9.02 -9.11 -26.33
C ASP A 353 7.60 -9.63 -26.65
N VAL A 354 7.19 -10.71 -25.98
CA VAL A 354 5.81 -11.20 -26.05
C VAL A 354 4.92 -10.28 -25.21
N THR A 355 3.86 -9.77 -25.81
CA THR A 355 2.93 -8.84 -25.16
C THR A 355 1.88 -9.61 -24.36
N SER A 356 1.26 -8.99 -23.34
CA SER A 356 0.31 -9.67 -22.45
C SER A 356 -0.93 -10.23 -23.17
N GLU A 357 -1.26 -9.71 -24.37
CA GLU A 357 -2.33 -10.23 -25.23
C GLU A 357 -1.94 -11.58 -25.84
N GLU A 358 -0.67 -11.73 -26.23
CA GLU A 358 -0.13 -12.98 -26.77
C GLU A 358 0.17 -14.00 -25.65
N GLU A 359 0.54 -13.55 -24.44
CA GLU A 359 0.69 -14.44 -23.26
C GLU A 359 -0.65 -15.04 -22.79
N GLU A 360 -1.75 -14.27 -22.81
CA GLU A 360 -3.08 -14.78 -22.46
C GLU A 360 -3.63 -15.75 -23.51
N GLU A 361 -3.30 -15.54 -24.79
CA GLU A 361 -3.62 -16.47 -25.88
C GLU A 361 -2.80 -17.76 -25.77
N GLU A 362 -1.49 -17.70 -25.49
CA GLU A 362 -0.65 -18.90 -25.29
C GLU A 362 -1.04 -19.70 -24.03
N GLU A 363 -1.41 -19.05 -22.92
CA GLU A 363 -1.93 -19.71 -21.72
C GLU A 363 -3.29 -20.40 -21.99
N ALA A 364 -4.17 -19.76 -22.76
CA ALA A 364 -5.46 -20.35 -23.15
C ALA A 364 -5.31 -21.53 -24.12
N GLU A 365 -4.35 -21.47 -25.05
CA GLU A 365 -4.03 -22.59 -25.95
C GLU A 365 -3.42 -23.78 -25.18
N ALA A 366 -2.55 -23.53 -24.20
CA ALA A 366 -1.95 -24.58 -23.38
C ALA A 366 -2.95 -25.30 -22.46
N GLU A 367 -4.00 -24.61 -21.97
CA GLU A 367 -5.07 -25.23 -21.18
C GLU A 367 -6.07 -26.01 -22.06
N GLY A 368 -6.26 -25.60 -23.32
CA GLY A 368 -7.16 -26.26 -24.29
C GLY A 368 -6.67 -27.61 -24.85
N GLU A 369 -5.37 -27.90 -24.78
CA GLU A 369 -4.80 -29.16 -25.29
C GLU A 369 -4.95 -30.36 -24.32
N THR A 370 -5.55 -30.18 -23.13
CA THR A 370 -5.73 -31.27 -22.16
C THR A 370 -7.13 -31.93 -22.14
N GLU A 371 -8.11 -31.42 -22.88
CA GLU A 371 -9.49 -31.96 -22.93
C GLU A 371 -9.97 -32.40 -24.33
N GLY A 372 -9.05 -32.72 -25.25
CA GLY A 372 -9.39 -32.94 -26.65
C GLY A 372 -8.85 -34.23 -27.26
N ASP A 373 -9.05 -35.40 -26.64
CA ASP A 373 -8.94 -36.69 -27.33
C ASP A 373 -9.61 -37.80 -26.51
N GLU A 374 -10.93 -37.98 -26.67
CA GLU A 374 -11.61 -39.29 -26.64
C GLU A 374 -13.13 -39.10 -26.84
N MET A 375 -13.59 -39.23 -28.10
CA MET A 375 -14.72 -40.06 -28.53
C MET A 375 -15.32 -39.53 -29.85
N GLU A 376 -14.82 -40.09 -30.96
CA GLU A 376 -15.59 -40.21 -32.20
C GLU A 376 -16.65 -41.32 -32.06
N ASP A 377 -17.75 -41.10 -32.79
CA ASP A 377 -18.71 -42.07 -33.34
C ASP A 377 -19.67 -42.82 -32.40
N GLU A 378 -20.96 -42.44 -32.44
CA GLU A 378 -21.94 -43.14 -33.29
C GLU A 378 -23.30 -42.41 -33.31
N MET A 379 -23.77 -42.08 -34.51
CA MET A 379 -25.16 -41.72 -34.80
C MET A 379 -26.07 -42.94 -34.59
N THR A 380 -27.25 -42.77 -34.00
CA THR A 380 -28.50 -43.31 -34.58
C THR A 380 -29.72 -42.56 -34.06
N ASP A 381 -30.66 -42.37 -34.98
CA ASP A 381 -31.97 -41.74 -34.88
C ASP A 381 -32.85 -42.26 -33.72
N VAL A 382 -33.62 -41.36 -33.08
CA VAL A 382 -35.08 -41.14 -33.23
C VAL A 382 -35.51 -40.00 -32.30
#